data_AF-A0A1V2XA83-F1
#
_entry.id   AF-A0A1V2XA83-F1
#
_cell.length_a   1.000
_cell.length_b   1.000
_cell.length_c   1.000
_cell.angle_alpha   90.00
_cell.angle_beta   90.00
_cell.angle_gamma   90.00
#
_symmetry.space_group_name_H-M   'P 1'
#
loop_
_entity.id
_entity.type
_entity.pdbx_description
1 polymer ?
#
loop_
_entity_poly.entity_id
_entity_poly.type
_entity_poly.pdbx_seq_one_letter_code
_entity_poly.pdbx_strand_id
1 'polypeptide(L)'
;MSVMPDRSQRVAELEHAFAIGFPSQSTVVVHADDASGRLTIHVSWVRVPSDEDAREWRCTVDMRFDADVIERYTVLDTADRLRVRTQLCDRARRAVDEHKPRVEDAAIECSVTLDVTAAEFDAALRAP
;
A
#
# COMPACT_ATOMS: atom_id res chain seq x y z
N MET A 1 22.17 -17.37 -15.56
CA MET A 1 20.80 -17.82 -15.21
C MET A 1 20.22 -16.77 -14.27
N SER A 2 19.37 -15.88 -14.78
CA SER A 2 18.66 -14.94 -13.89
C SER A 2 17.68 -15.77 -13.07
N VAL A 3 17.97 -15.94 -11.79
CA VAL A 3 17.00 -16.45 -10.83
C VAL A 3 15.80 -15.51 -10.93
N MET A 4 14.67 -15.98 -11.46
CA MET A 4 13.43 -15.23 -11.37
C MET A 4 13.29 -14.86 -9.89
N PRO A 5 13.16 -13.57 -9.57
CA PRO A 5 13.04 -13.20 -8.18
C PRO A 5 11.81 -13.90 -7.61
N ASP A 6 12.04 -14.68 -6.57
CA ASP A 6 10.98 -15.43 -5.90
C ASP A 6 9.89 -14.46 -5.45
N ARG A 7 8.63 -14.91 -5.46
CA ARG A 7 7.45 -14.12 -5.06
C ARG A 7 7.71 -13.31 -3.79
N SER A 8 8.38 -13.95 -2.81
CA SER A 8 8.81 -13.37 -1.54
C SER A 8 9.64 -12.08 -1.71
N GLN A 9 10.55 -12.03 -2.68
CA GLN A 9 11.35 -10.83 -2.95
C GLN A 9 10.50 -9.68 -3.48
N ARG A 10 9.49 -9.97 -4.29
CA ARG A 10 8.60 -8.94 -4.83
C ARG A 10 7.61 -8.42 -3.79
N VAL A 11 7.14 -9.29 -2.89
CA VAL A 11 6.37 -8.87 -1.72
C VAL A 11 7.20 -7.93 -0.85
N ALA A 12 8.44 -8.30 -0.52
CA ALA A 12 9.33 -7.43 0.27
C ALA A 12 9.61 -6.08 -0.42
N GLU A 13 9.70 -6.04 -1.75
CA GLU A 13 9.82 -4.80 -2.51
C GLU A 13 8.59 -3.90 -2.34
N LEU A 14 7.38 -4.47 -2.37
CA LEU A 14 6.13 -3.74 -2.13
C LEU A 14 6.03 -3.28 -0.68
N GLU A 15 6.37 -4.13 0.30
CA GLU A 15 6.36 -3.73 1.71
C GLU A 15 7.29 -2.53 1.96
N HIS A 16 8.52 -2.59 1.42
CA HIS A 16 9.48 -1.51 1.55
C HIS A 16 8.98 -0.22 0.89
N ALA A 17 8.32 -0.34 -0.26
CA ALA A 17 7.69 0.78 -0.93
C ALA A 17 6.68 1.51 -0.05
N PHE A 18 5.80 0.74 0.57
CA PHE A 18 4.72 1.29 1.37
C PHE A 18 5.24 1.85 2.69
N ALA A 19 6.26 1.22 3.29
CA ALA A 19 6.96 1.79 4.43
C ALA A 19 7.54 3.18 4.12
N ILE A 20 8.11 3.38 2.93
CA ILE A 20 8.61 4.69 2.46
C ILE A 20 7.46 5.65 2.14
N GLY A 21 6.38 5.15 1.55
CA GLY A 21 5.20 5.97 1.17
C GLY A 21 4.45 6.56 2.36
N PHE A 22 4.54 5.92 3.53
CA PHE A 22 3.90 6.34 4.78
C PHE A 22 4.94 6.53 5.90
N PRO A 23 5.83 7.53 5.80
CA PRO A 23 6.93 7.67 6.74
C PRO A 23 6.43 8.16 8.10
N SER A 24 6.56 7.30 9.12
CA SER A 24 6.33 7.58 10.53
C SER A 24 7.28 6.74 11.38
N GLN A 25 7.64 7.20 12.57
CA GLN A 25 8.45 6.40 13.51
C GLN A 25 7.71 5.14 14.00
N SER A 26 6.39 5.07 13.78
CA SER A 26 5.54 3.94 14.15
C SER A 26 4.99 3.19 12.94
N THR A 27 5.60 3.33 11.75
CA THR A 27 5.13 2.60 10.57
C THR A 27 5.39 1.10 10.73
N VAL A 28 4.32 0.32 10.71
CA VAL A 28 4.35 -1.14 10.70
C VAL A 28 3.77 -1.61 9.38
N VAL A 29 4.51 -2.47 8.69
CA VAL A 29 4.06 -3.14 7.47
C VAL A 29 4.10 -4.64 7.72
N VAL A 30 2.97 -5.31 7.48
CA VAL A 30 2.84 -6.77 7.57
C VAL A 30 2.08 -7.27 6.36
N HIS A 31 2.49 -8.41 5.81
CA HIS A 31 1.74 -9.10 4.78
C HIS A 31 1.11 -10.39 5.30
N ALA A 32 0.01 -10.78 4.67
CA ALA A 32 -0.62 -12.07 4.86
C ALA A 32 -1.04 -12.62 3.49
N ASP A 33 -0.77 -13.90 3.28
CA ASP A 33 -1.30 -14.66 2.17
C ASP A 33 -2.55 -15.42 2.62
N ASP A 34 -3.58 -15.44 1.78
CA ASP A 34 -4.74 -16.31 2.03
C ASP A 34 -4.68 -17.61 1.22
N ALA A 35 -5.58 -18.54 1.54
CA ALA A 35 -5.66 -19.85 0.87
C ALA A 35 -6.01 -19.76 -0.63
N SER A 36 -6.50 -18.60 -1.10
CA SER A 36 -6.80 -18.34 -2.50
C SER A 36 -5.63 -17.73 -3.28
N GLY A 37 -4.49 -17.50 -2.62
CA GLY A 37 -3.30 -16.88 -3.21
C GLY A 37 -3.33 -15.36 -3.24
N ARG A 38 -4.37 -14.73 -2.66
CA ARG A 38 -4.41 -13.27 -2.52
C ARG A 38 -3.41 -12.85 -1.46
N LEU A 39 -2.78 -11.71 -1.72
CA LEU A 39 -1.86 -11.06 -0.79
C LEU A 39 -2.56 -9.86 -0.19
N THR A 40 -2.54 -9.73 1.13
CA THR A 40 -2.89 -8.48 1.80
C THR A 40 -1.62 -7.88 2.39
N ILE A 41 -1.30 -6.63 2.06
CA ILE A 41 -0.28 -5.85 2.75
C ILE A 41 -0.99 -4.82 3.61
N HIS A 42 -0.89 -4.99 4.93
CA HIS A 42 -1.38 -4.06 5.93
C HIS A 42 -0.26 -3.08 6.30
N VAL A 43 -0.57 -1.80 6.21
CA VAL A 43 0.31 -0.71 6.63
C VAL A 43 -0.41 0.05 7.74
N SER A 44 0.21 0.21 8.89
CA SER A 44 -0.28 1.11 9.94
C SER A 44 0.78 2.12 10.30
N TRP A 45 0.37 3.35 10.59
CA TRP A 45 1.28 4.41 11.00
C TRP A 45 0.54 5.46 11.84
N VAL A 46 1.32 6.29 12.53
CA VAL A 46 0.77 7.46 13.22
C VAL A 46 0.96 8.68 12.34
N ARG A 47 -0.14 9.38 12.05
CA ARG A 47 -0.13 10.68 11.40
C ARG A 47 -0.07 11.75 12.48
N VAL A 48 0.98 12.56 12.46
CA VAL A 48 1.09 13.75 13.30
C VAL A 48 0.39 14.89 12.57
N PRO A 49 -0.66 15.50 13.14
CA PRO A 49 -1.30 16.64 12.51
C PRO A 49 -0.38 17.86 12.52
N SER A 50 -0.59 18.76 11.56
CA SER A 50 0.19 19.99 11.41
C SER A 50 -0.20 21.10 12.37
N ASP A 51 -1.24 20.89 13.19
CA ASP A 51 -1.78 21.85 14.15
C ASP A 51 -1.32 21.45 15.56
N GLU A 52 -0.84 22.42 16.36
CA GLU A 52 -0.22 22.18 17.68
C GLU A 52 -1.18 21.51 18.67
N ASP A 53 -2.49 21.72 18.50
CA ASP A 53 -3.53 21.17 19.39
C ASP A 53 -4.19 19.89 18.85
N ALA A 54 -3.78 19.40 17.67
CA ALA A 54 -4.42 18.26 17.05
C ALA A 54 -3.84 16.94 17.56
N ARG A 55 -4.74 16.01 17.88
CA ARG A 55 -4.40 14.69 18.44
C ARG A 55 -3.75 13.80 17.38
N GLU A 56 -2.78 12.98 17.77
CA GLU A 56 -2.23 11.94 16.89
C GLU A 56 -3.30 10.92 16.45
N TRP A 57 -3.20 10.46 15.21
CA TRP A 57 -4.19 9.59 14.56
C TRP A 57 -3.48 8.35 14.08
N ARG A 58 -3.99 7.17 14.41
CA ARG A 58 -3.49 5.93 13.82
C ARG A 58 -4.24 5.68 12.51
N CYS A 59 -3.49 5.72 11.41
CA CYS A 59 -3.98 5.39 10.09
C CYS A 59 -3.63 3.94 9.78
N THR A 60 -4.50 3.28 9.02
CA THR A 60 -4.26 1.95 8.44
C THR A 60 -4.66 1.92 6.97
N VAL A 61 -3.90 1.18 6.17
CA VAL A 61 -4.23 0.84 4.79
C VAL A 61 -4.04 -0.65 4.59
N ASP A 62 -5.10 -1.32 4.14
CA ASP A 62 -5.05 -2.70 3.66
C ASP A 62 -5.02 -2.69 2.13
N MET A 63 -3.92 -3.11 1.52
CA MET A 63 -3.84 -3.35 0.08
C MET A 63 -4.04 -4.82 -0.22
N ARG A 64 -5.13 -5.14 -0.90
CA ARG A 64 -5.56 -6.50 -1.21
C ARG A 64 -5.30 -6.79 -2.68
N PHE A 65 -4.30 -7.59 -2.97
CA PHE A 65 -3.92 -7.98 -4.32
C PHE A 65 -4.65 -9.26 -4.71
N ASP A 66 -5.26 -9.26 -5.89
CA ASP A 66 -5.70 -10.50 -6.52
C ASP A 66 -4.49 -11.42 -6.77
N ALA A 67 -4.72 -12.73 -6.78
CA ALA A 67 -3.65 -13.73 -6.87
C ALA A 67 -2.79 -13.57 -8.13
N ASP A 68 -3.43 -13.27 -9.27
CA ASP A 68 -2.76 -13.07 -10.55
C ASP A 68 -1.91 -11.79 -10.59
N VAL A 69 -2.26 -10.78 -9.79
CA VAL A 69 -1.56 -9.49 -9.80
C VAL A 69 -0.12 -9.64 -9.29
N ILE A 70 0.08 -10.41 -8.22
CA ILE A 70 1.42 -10.64 -7.68
C ILE A 70 2.25 -11.46 -8.66
N GLU A 71 1.68 -12.48 -9.29
CA GLU A 71 2.37 -13.26 -10.32
C GLU A 71 2.80 -12.38 -11.50
N ARG A 72 1.90 -11.51 -11.99
CA ARG A 72 2.20 -10.55 -13.05
C ARG A 72 3.27 -9.55 -12.64
N TYR A 73 3.27 -9.09 -11.39
CA TYR A 73 4.29 -8.19 -10.87
C TYR A 73 5.69 -8.83 -10.84
N THR A 74 5.81 -10.16 -10.67
CA THR A 74 7.11 -10.85 -10.68
C THR A 74 7.83 -10.81 -12.02
N VAL A 75 7.09 -10.75 -13.14
CA VAL A 75 7.66 -10.81 -14.49
C VAL A 75 7.91 -9.44 -15.11
N LEU A 76 7.46 -8.36 -14.45
CA LEU A 76 7.73 -6.99 -14.91
C LEU A 76 9.23 -6.67 -14.90
N ASP A 77 9.64 -5.71 -15.72
CA ASP A 77 10.97 -5.13 -15.60
C ASP A 77 11.05 -4.13 -14.42
N THR A 78 12.23 -3.59 -14.17
CA THR A 78 12.44 -2.65 -13.05
C THR A 78 11.71 -1.33 -13.23
N ALA A 79 11.55 -0.84 -14.46
CA ALA A 79 10.89 0.44 -14.73
C ALA A 79 9.39 0.32 -14.50
N ASP A 80 8.77 -0.75 -15.00
CA ASP A 80 7.34 -1.01 -14.81
C ASP A 80 7.01 -1.31 -13.35
N ARG A 81 7.85 -2.06 -12.64
CA ARG A 81 7.68 -2.26 -11.18
C ARG A 81 7.74 -0.95 -10.41
N LEU A 82 8.68 -0.07 -10.75
CA LEU A 82 8.79 1.25 -10.12
C LEU A 82 7.52 2.08 -10.38
N ARG A 83 7.01 2.08 -11.62
CA ARG A 83 5.78 2.80 -11.97
C ARG A 83 4.58 2.30 -11.17
N VAL A 84 4.36 0.99 -11.15
CA VAL A 84 3.26 0.37 -10.37
C VAL A 84 3.38 0.75 -8.90
N ARG A 85 4.58 0.61 -8.33
CA ARG A 85 4.84 0.97 -6.93
C ARG A 85 4.46 2.43 -6.64
N THR A 86 4.92 3.37 -7.46
CA THR A 86 4.64 4.79 -7.29
C THR A 86 3.14 5.06 -7.33
N GLN A 87 2.44 4.48 -8.31
CA GLN A 87 0.99 4.68 -8.45
C GLN A 87 0.18 4.06 -7.32
N LEU A 88 0.56 2.88 -6.83
CA LEU A 88 -0.11 2.26 -5.68
C LEU A 88 0.10 3.08 -4.41
N CYS A 89 1.31 3.58 -4.16
CA CYS A 89 1.58 4.49 -3.05
C CYS A 89 0.75 5.78 -3.15
N ASP A 90 0.68 6.38 -4.34
CA ASP A 90 -0.11 7.60 -4.57
C ASP A 90 -1.60 7.38 -4.37
N ARG A 91 -2.15 6.26 -4.86
CA ARG A 91 -3.55 5.88 -4.64
C ARG A 91 -3.84 5.68 -3.16
N ALA A 92 -2.99 4.93 -2.47
CA ALA A 92 -3.11 4.68 -1.03
C ALA A 92 -3.08 5.98 -0.23
N ARG A 93 -2.16 6.90 -0.55
CA ARG A 93 -2.10 8.23 0.08
C ARG A 93 -3.37 9.05 -0.18
N ARG A 94 -3.84 9.11 -1.42
CA ARG A 94 -5.07 9.85 -1.76
C ARG A 94 -6.29 9.30 -1.02
N ALA A 95 -6.45 7.98 -0.99
CA ALA A 95 -7.58 7.35 -0.34
C ALA A 95 -7.62 7.62 1.17
N VAL A 96 -6.45 7.64 1.82
CA VAL A 96 -6.29 8.06 3.22
C VAL A 96 -6.62 9.54 3.41
N ASP A 97 -6.12 10.41 2.53
CA ASP A 97 -6.37 11.85 2.62
C ASP A 97 -7.86 12.19 2.42
N GLU A 98 -8.55 11.45 1.56
CA GLU A 98 -10.01 11.53 1.38
C GLU A 98 -10.78 10.99 2.60
N HIS A 99 -10.25 9.97 3.27
CA HIS A 99 -10.79 9.40 4.51
C HIS A 99 -10.30 10.10 5.79
N LYS A 100 -9.81 11.34 5.70
CA LYS A 100 -9.43 12.11 6.90
C LYS A 100 -10.66 12.32 7.79
N PRO A 101 -10.69 11.78 9.02
CA PRO A 101 -11.80 12.02 9.95
C PRO A 101 -11.97 13.52 10.17
N ARG A 102 -13.21 14.00 10.34
CA ARG A 102 -13.42 15.39 10.75
C ARG A 102 -13.01 15.51 12.21
N VAL A 103 -12.52 16.68 12.60
CA VAL A 103 -12.07 16.97 13.98
C VAL A 103 -13.19 16.71 15.02
N GLU A 104 -14.44 16.69 14.58
CA GLU A 104 -15.64 16.45 15.39
C GLU A 104 -15.96 14.95 15.59
N ASP A 105 -15.29 14.04 14.88
CA ASP A 105 -15.58 12.60 14.93
C ASP A 105 -14.96 11.95 16.19
N ALA A 106 -15.77 11.19 16.93
CA ALA A 106 -15.34 10.48 18.14
C ALA A 106 -14.35 9.32 17.88
N ALA A 107 -14.23 8.88 16.61
CA ALA A 107 -13.32 7.84 16.17
C ALA A 107 -12.12 8.45 15.44
N ILE A 108 -10.94 8.35 16.06
CA ILE A 108 -9.67 8.92 15.56
C ILE A 108 -8.93 7.89 14.70
N GLU A 109 -9.68 7.08 13.93
CA GLU A 109 -9.14 5.97 13.15
C GLU A 109 -9.38 6.23 11.66
N CYS A 110 -8.28 6.36 10.91
CA CYS A 110 -8.31 6.52 9.47
C CYS A 110 -7.94 5.18 8.85
N SER A 111 -8.94 4.36 8.54
CA SER A 111 -8.73 3.04 7.93
C SER A 111 -9.25 3.02 6.50
N VAL A 112 -8.45 2.49 5.59
CA VAL A 112 -8.81 2.36 4.17
C VAL A 112 -8.46 0.97 3.68
N THR A 113 -9.33 0.40 2.87
CA THR A 113 -9.02 -0.81 2.10
C THR A 113 -8.96 -0.48 0.62
N LEU A 114 -7.91 -0.94 -0.05
CA LEU A 114 -7.74 -0.82 -1.49
C LEU A 114 -7.60 -2.19 -2.13
N ASP A 115 -8.54 -2.55 -2.99
CA ASP A 115 -8.42 -3.73 -3.83
C ASP A 115 -7.57 -3.41 -5.06
N VAL A 116 -6.47 -4.13 -5.20
CA VAL A 116 -5.56 -4.09 -6.35
C VAL A 116 -5.93 -5.26 -7.26
N THR A 117 -6.95 -5.03 -8.08
CA THR A 117 -7.38 -5.97 -9.11
C THR A 117 -6.48 -5.89 -10.34
N ALA A 118 -6.61 -6.85 -11.27
CA ALA A 118 -5.93 -6.80 -12.56
C ALA A 118 -6.16 -5.47 -13.31
N ALA A 119 -7.38 -4.92 -13.27
CA ALA A 119 -7.70 -3.66 -13.93
C ALA A 119 -6.96 -2.46 -13.30
N GLU A 120 -6.85 -2.44 -11.97
CA GLU A 120 -6.15 -1.38 -11.25
C GLU A 120 -4.64 -1.46 -11.44
N PHE A 121 -4.12 -2.69 -11.50
CA PHE A 121 -2.74 -2.96 -11.85
C PHE A 121 -2.42 -2.48 -13.28
N ASP A 122 -3.29 -2.77 -14.24
CA ASP A 122 -3.13 -2.31 -15.63
C ASP A 122 -3.27 -0.80 -15.79
N ALA A 123 -4.08 -0.16 -14.95
CA ALA A 123 -4.16 1.29 -14.89
C ALA A 123 -2.85 1.87 -14.33
N ALA A 124 -2.31 1.31 -13.24
CA ALA A 124 -1.04 1.71 -12.66
C ALA A 124 0.14 1.56 -13.65
N LEU A 125 0.16 0.49 -14.43
CA LEU A 125 1.16 0.26 -15.47
C LEU A 125 1.12 1.29 -16.62
N ARG A 126 -0.08 1.77 -16.97
CA ARG A 126 -0.28 2.73 -18.06
C ARG A 126 -0.17 4.19 -17.61
N ALA A 127 -0.06 4.45 -16.31
CA ALA A 127 0.06 5.78 -15.79
C ALA A 127 1.36 6.45 -16.29
N PRO A 128 1.30 7.75 -16.66
CA PRO A 128 2.44 8.46 -17.23
C PRO A 128 3.65 8.51 -16.28
#